data_AF-A0AAV2QZC3-F1
#
_entry.id   AF-A0AAV2QZC3-F1
#
_cell.length_a   1.000
_cell.length_b   1.000
_cell.length_c   1.000
_cell.angle_alpha   90.00
_cell.angle_beta   90.00
_cell.angle_gamma   90.00
#
_symmetry.space_group_name_H-M   'P 1'
#
loop_
_entity.id
_entity.type
_entity.pdbx_description
1 polymer ?
#
loop_
_entity_poly.entity_id
_entity_poly.type
_entity_poly.pdbx_seq_one_letter_code
_entity_poly.pdbx_strand_id
1 'polypeptide(L)'
;MPTVSVNREQLFKRLGKNYTDEGFDELCFQFGIEIDDIVDDPEKGVTYKIDIGANRYDLLCIEGISRALNIFLGREKIPLYRLVPAKDSLQYKITVKPNTAKVRPFVVGAVLRNLHFTQQVYDSFIDLQDKLHQNLARKRTLASIGAHNLSTKNFYPFFYHGKDAKDIIFSVKLYNSSWISDVPIRLYLYRKIIRGDKNFFTILYREKIPLYRLVPAKDSEQYKITVKPNTAKVLLVAIDPLRKNIMLNALSSIYSYCFECYCKPFKLENIFLYLN
;
A
#
# COMPACT_ATOMS: atom_id res chain seq x y z
N MET A 1 -15.15 14.25 -5.97
CA MET A 1 -14.01 13.48 -6.51
C MET A 1 -13.44 12.60 -5.37
N PRO A 2 -12.27 11.92 -5.40
CA PRO A 2 -11.73 11.40 -4.15
C PRO A 2 -11.35 12.56 -3.22
N THR A 3 -11.92 12.54 -2.02
CA THR A 3 -11.66 13.54 -0.99
C THR A 3 -10.58 13.05 -0.02
N VAL A 4 -9.66 13.93 0.36
CA VAL A 4 -8.57 13.66 1.30
C VAL A 4 -8.72 14.57 2.50
N SER A 5 -8.96 13.99 3.67
CA SER A 5 -8.93 14.69 4.94
C SER A 5 -7.50 14.85 5.45
N VAL A 6 -7.08 16.09 5.72
CA VAL A 6 -5.75 16.43 6.24
C VAL A 6 -5.86 17.41 7.41
N ASN A 7 -5.10 17.17 8.48
CA ASN A 7 -5.01 18.12 9.58
C ASN A 7 -4.23 19.37 9.14
N ARG A 8 -4.82 20.55 9.38
CA ARG A 8 -4.30 21.85 8.93
C ARG A 8 -2.89 22.12 9.45
N GLU A 9 -2.68 21.95 10.75
CA GLU A 9 -1.39 22.25 11.38
C GLU A 9 -0.29 21.33 10.87
N GLN A 10 -0.58 20.04 10.70
CA GLN A 10 0.35 19.08 10.13
C GLN A 10 0.70 19.40 8.68
N LEU A 11 -0.28 19.85 7.90
CA LEU A 11 -0.07 20.24 6.51
C LEU A 11 0.84 21.48 6.43
N PHE A 12 0.52 22.53 7.19
CA PHE A 12 1.29 23.77 7.19
C PHE A 12 2.71 23.57 7.71
N LYS A 13 2.89 22.70 8.70
CA LYS A 13 4.22 22.29 9.16
C LYS A 13 5.04 21.65 8.03
N ARG A 14 4.42 20.84 7.16
CA ARG A 14 5.08 20.22 6.00
C ARG A 14 5.32 21.21 4.85
N LEU A 15 4.45 22.20 4.68
CA LEU A 15 4.63 23.30 3.72
C LEU A 15 5.68 24.33 4.17
N GLY A 16 6.08 24.30 5.44
CA GLY A 16 7.03 25.24 6.03
C GLY A 16 6.49 26.67 6.15
N LYS A 17 5.18 26.86 5.98
CA LYS A 17 4.50 28.16 6.05
C LYS A 17 3.08 27.96 6.58
N ASN A 18 2.66 28.86 7.47
CA ASN A 18 1.27 28.97 7.89
C ASN A 18 0.52 29.85 6.89
N TYR A 19 -0.65 29.38 6.46
CA TYR A 19 -1.54 30.11 5.56
C TYR A 19 -2.83 30.50 6.31
N THR A 20 -3.51 31.55 5.84
CA THR A 20 -4.93 31.74 6.17
C THR A 20 -5.77 30.75 5.37
N ASP A 21 -7.02 30.54 5.77
CA ASP A 21 -7.89 29.59 5.06
C ASP A 21 -8.11 30.06 3.61
N GLU A 22 -8.34 31.35 3.37
CA GLU A 22 -8.48 31.94 2.03
C GLU A 22 -7.18 31.85 1.22
N GLY A 23 -6.04 32.11 1.86
CA GLY A 23 -4.75 32.06 1.18
C GLY A 23 -4.32 30.62 0.83
N PHE A 24 -4.78 29.63 1.58
CA PHE A 24 -4.58 28.23 1.23
C PHE A 24 -5.56 27.77 0.15
N ASP A 25 -6.81 28.24 0.16
CA ASP A 25 -7.79 27.98 -0.88
C ASP A 25 -7.33 28.51 -2.25
N GLU A 26 -6.81 29.75 -2.30
CA GLU A 26 -6.25 30.32 -3.52
C GLU A 26 -5.07 29.48 -4.07
N LEU A 27 -4.20 28.99 -3.19
CA LEU A 27 -3.10 28.10 -3.58
C LEU A 27 -3.62 26.77 -4.16
N CYS A 28 -4.63 26.19 -3.51
CA CYS A 28 -5.31 24.98 -4.00
C CYS A 28 -5.87 25.21 -5.40
N PHE A 29 -6.60 26.31 -5.60
CA PHE A 29 -7.19 26.67 -6.89
C PHE A 29 -6.13 26.85 -7.98
N GLN A 30 -5.03 27.57 -7.70
CA GLN A 30 -3.92 27.75 -8.64
C GLN A 30 -3.26 26.41 -9.03
N PHE A 31 -3.20 25.46 -8.09
CA PHE A 31 -2.66 24.12 -8.34
C PHE A 31 -3.65 23.19 -9.04
N GLY A 32 -4.95 23.49 -8.98
CA GLY A 32 -6.03 22.67 -9.56
C GLY A 32 -6.59 21.61 -8.61
N ILE A 33 -6.57 21.88 -7.30
CA ILE A 33 -7.31 21.11 -6.27
C ILE A 33 -8.24 22.08 -5.52
N GLU A 34 -9.23 21.56 -4.79
CA GLU A 34 -10.25 22.39 -4.14
C GLU A 34 -10.42 21.99 -2.68
N ILE A 35 -10.65 22.97 -1.79
CA ILE A 35 -11.07 22.70 -0.42
C ILE A 35 -12.59 22.52 -0.44
N ASP A 36 -13.04 21.29 -0.25
CA ASP A 36 -14.47 20.95 -0.23
C ASP A 36 -15.13 21.36 1.10
N ASP A 37 -14.40 21.21 2.22
CA ASP A 37 -14.94 21.48 3.56
C ASP A 37 -13.83 21.74 4.58
N ILE A 38 -14.14 22.52 5.61
CA ILE A 38 -13.26 22.82 6.75
C ILE A 38 -14.00 22.40 8.02
N VAL A 39 -13.50 21.33 8.67
CA VAL A 39 -14.09 20.80 9.89
C VAL A 39 -13.23 21.21 11.08
N ASP A 40 -13.81 21.96 12.00
CA ASP A 40 -13.18 22.30 13.28
C ASP A 40 -13.68 21.34 14.37
N ASP A 41 -12.76 20.52 14.89
CA ASP A 41 -13.02 19.56 15.97
C ASP A 41 -12.23 20.00 17.21
N PRO A 42 -12.88 20.27 18.36
CA PRO A 42 -12.20 20.75 19.56
C PRO A 42 -11.08 19.81 20.08
N GLU A 43 -11.17 18.51 19.80
CA GLU A 43 -10.19 17.52 20.25
C GLU A 43 -9.11 17.22 19.20
N LYS A 44 -9.43 17.34 17.91
CA LYS A 44 -8.53 16.96 16.80
C LYS A 44 -7.97 18.15 16.01
N GLY A 45 -8.45 19.36 16.31
CA GLY A 45 -8.15 20.59 15.60
C GLY A 45 -8.79 20.66 14.21
N VAL A 46 -8.38 21.67 13.45
CA VAL A 46 -8.94 21.97 12.13
C VAL A 46 -8.46 20.96 11.08
N THR A 47 -9.42 20.40 10.33
CA THR A 47 -9.20 19.43 9.25
C THR A 47 -9.76 19.97 7.95
N TYR A 48 -8.91 20.02 6.91
CA TYR A 48 -9.35 20.30 5.55
C TYR A 48 -9.76 19.00 4.85
N LYS A 49 -10.90 19.05 4.15
CA LYS A 49 -11.27 18.04 3.15
C LYS A 49 -10.94 18.61 1.78
N ILE A 50 -9.98 17.99 1.11
CA ILE A 50 -9.48 18.47 -0.18
C ILE A 50 -9.96 17.51 -1.27
N ASP A 51 -10.63 18.04 -2.28
CA ASP A 51 -11.07 17.28 -3.44
C ASP A 51 -9.95 17.19 -4.48
N ILE A 52 -9.60 15.96 -4.84
CA ILE A 52 -8.43 15.62 -5.66
C ILE A 52 -8.89 15.00 -6.98
N GLY A 53 -8.24 15.36 -8.09
CA GLY A 53 -8.49 14.73 -9.39
C GLY A 53 -8.37 13.19 -9.33
N ALA A 54 -9.34 12.47 -9.90
CA ALA A 54 -9.43 11.00 -9.81
C ALA A 54 -8.24 10.24 -10.44
N ASN A 55 -7.43 10.92 -11.25
CA ASN A 55 -6.22 10.43 -11.90
C ASN A 55 -4.92 10.78 -11.13
N ARG A 56 -5.00 11.57 -10.04
CA ARG A 56 -3.84 12.02 -9.24
C ARG A 56 -3.64 11.17 -7.99
N TYR A 57 -3.26 9.91 -8.19
CA TYR A 57 -3.01 8.96 -7.09
C TYR A 57 -1.89 9.38 -6.14
N ASP A 58 -0.98 10.23 -6.62
CA ASP A 58 0.10 10.84 -5.87
C ASP A 58 -0.38 11.85 -4.82
N LEU A 59 -1.61 12.36 -4.93
CA LEU A 59 -2.18 13.36 -4.03
C LEU A 59 -3.17 12.79 -3.01
N LEU A 60 -3.29 11.46 -2.91
CA LEU A 60 -4.28 10.82 -2.05
C LEU A 60 -3.91 10.80 -0.55
N CYS A 61 -2.78 11.40 -0.16
CA CYS A 61 -2.34 11.54 1.22
C CYS A 61 -1.62 12.87 1.47
N ILE A 62 -1.40 13.21 2.75
CA ILE A 62 -0.77 14.46 3.17
C ILE A 62 0.68 14.59 2.70
N GLU A 63 1.46 13.50 2.69
CA GLU A 63 2.84 13.50 2.14
C GLU A 63 2.84 13.90 0.66
N GLY A 64 1.90 13.35 -0.10
CA GLY A 64 1.74 13.61 -1.52
C GLY A 64 1.38 15.05 -1.83
N ILE A 65 0.33 15.55 -1.16
CA ILE A 65 -0.16 16.92 -1.31
C ILE A 65 0.92 17.94 -0.93
N SER A 66 1.50 17.81 0.26
CA SER A 66 2.52 18.77 0.73
C SER A 66 3.74 18.82 -0.19
N ARG A 67 4.24 17.67 -0.65
CA ARG A 67 5.37 17.60 -1.59
C ARG A 67 5.02 18.22 -2.94
N ALA A 68 3.85 17.90 -3.48
CA ALA A 68 3.43 18.44 -4.78
C ALA A 68 3.25 19.96 -4.75
N LEU A 69 2.66 20.51 -3.68
CA LEU A 69 2.53 21.95 -3.49
C LEU A 69 3.90 22.63 -3.29
N ASN A 70 4.81 22.04 -2.51
CA ASN A 70 6.16 22.60 -2.35
C ASN A 70 6.95 22.61 -3.68
N ILE A 71 6.80 21.59 -4.52
CA ILE A 71 7.40 21.54 -5.86
C ILE A 71 6.78 22.62 -6.76
N PHE A 72 5.44 22.74 -6.76
CA PHE A 72 4.72 23.76 -7.52
C PHE A 72 5.16 25.18 -7.16
N LEU A 73 5.35 25.43 -5.85
CA LEU A 73 5.85 26.70 -5.32
C LEU A 73 7.36 26.92 -5.53
N GLY A 74 8.07 25.98 -6.15
CA GLY A 74 9.52 26.05 -6.36
C GLY A 74 10.37 25.92 -5.09
N ARG A 75 9.77 25.48 -3.96
CA ARG A 75 10.44 25.32 -2.66
C ARG A 75 11.16 23.98 -2.52
N GLU A 76 10.73 22.97 -3.27
CA GLU A 76 11.31 21.64 -3.27
C GLU A 76 11.64 21.20 -4.70
N LYS A 77 12.74 20.48 -4.89
CA LYS A 77 13.10 19.89 -6.19
C LYS A 77 12.30 18.62 -6.42
N ILE A 78 12.04 18.28 -7.68
CA ILE A 78 11.39 17.03 -8.05
C ILE A 78 12.26 15.85 -7.54
N PRO A 79 11.69 14.93 -6.73
CA PRO A 79 12.43 13.80 -6.19
C PRO A 79 12.81 12.81 -7.29
N LEU A 80 14.05 12.34 -7.26
CA LEU A 80 14.55 11.28 -8.13
C LEU A 80 14.49 9.93 -7.42
N TYR A 81 13.62 9.06 -7.90
CA TYR A 81 13.45 7.72 -7.35
C TYR A 81 14.40 6.75 -8.04
N ARG A 82 15.16 6.00 -7.24
CA ARG A 82 16.09 4.97 -7.75
C ARG A 82 15.76 3.61 -7.18
N LEU A 83 15.82 2.61 -8.06
CA LEU A 83 15.81 1.21 -7.70
C LEU A 83 17.22 0.81 -7.27
N VAL A 84 17.35 0.28 -6.06
CA VAL A 84 18.58 -0.26 -5.51
C VAL A 84 18.52 -1.79 -5.63
N PRO A 85 19.56 -2.46 -6.15
CA PRO A 85 19.56 -3.93 -6.18
C PRO A 85 19.65 -4.50 -4.76
N ALA A 86 18.92 -5.60 -4.46
CA ALA A 86 19.15 -6.30 -3.19
C ALA A 86 20.58 -6.82 -3.12
N LYS A 87 21.12 -6.77 -1.91
CA LYS A 87 22.32 -7.53 -1.53
C LYS A 87 22.18 -9.04 -1.77
N ASP A 88 20.97 -9.58 -1.60
CA ASP A 88 20.62 -10.97 -1.91
C ASP A 88 19.29 -11.02 -2.67
N SER A 89 19.36 -11.31 -3.97
CA SER A 89 18.20 -11.36 -4.86
C SER A 89 17.24 -12.53 -4.58
N LEU A 90 17.72 -13.60 -3.92
CA LEU A 90 16.90 -14.77 -3.60
C LEU A 90 16.02 -14.54 -2.38
N GLN A 91 16.44 -13.64 -1.47
CA GLN A 91 15.72 -13.34 -0.24
C GLN A 91 14.28 -12.82 -0.48
N TYR A 92 14.06 -12.05 -1.54
CA TYR A 92 12.78 -11.36 -1.79
C TYR A 92 12.05 -11.89 -3.03
N LYS A 93 12.49 -13.03 -3.57
CA LYS A 93 11.88 -13.64 -4.75
C LYS A 93 10.48 -14.17 -4.42
N ILE A 94 9.48 -13.76 -5.21
CA ILE A 94 8.13 -14.34 -5.20
C ILE A 94 8.01 -15.32 -6.37
N THR A 95 7.72 -16.58 -6.07
CA THR A 95 7.48 -17.64 -7.05
C THR A 95 5.99 -17.84 -7.24
N VAL A 96 5.49 -17.57 -8.44
CA VAL A 96 4.07 -17.72 -8.79
C VAL A 96 3.81 -19.15 -9.26
N LYS A 97 2.82 -19.82 -8.65
CA LYS A 97 2.38 -21.16 -9.05
C LYS A 97 1.34 -21.09 -10.18
N PRO A 98 1.31 -22.05 -11.11
CA PRO A 98 0.42 -21.98 -12.28
C PRO A 98 -1.07 -21.86 -11.97
N ASN A 99 -1.52 -22.47 -10.87
CA ASN A 99 -2.93 -22.47 -10.47
C ASN A 99 -3.44 -21.11 -9.97
N THR A 100 -2.60 -20.08 -9.79
CA THR A 100 -3.06 -18.72 -9.52
C THR A 100 -3.85 -18.13 -10.70
N ALA A 101 -3.61 -18.61 -11.92
CA ALA A 101 -4.28 -18.16 -13.14
C ALA A 101 -5.81 -18.29 -13.11
N LYS A 102 -6.35 -19.19 -12.28
CA LYS A 102 -7.80 -19.37 -12.10
C LYS A 102 -8.52 -18.15 -11.51
N VAL A 103 -7.81 -17.32 -10.74
CA VAL A 103 -8.41 -16.22 -9.98
C VAL A 103 -7.62 -14.93 -10.11
N ARG A 104 -6.33 -14.95 -9.78
CA ARG A 104 -5.45 -13.76 -9.81
C ARG A 104 -4.03 -14.18 -10.21
N PRO A 105 -3.70 -14.17 -11.53
CA PRO A 105 -2.42 -14.69 -12.03
C PRO A 105 -1.19 -13.86 -11.65
N PHE A 106 -1.35 -12.56 -11.39
CA PHE A 106 -0.23 -11.62 -11.30
C PHE A 106 -0.02 -11.12 -9.89
N VAL A 107 1.23 -11.12 -9.45
CA VAL A 107 1.68 -10.51 -8.20
C VAL A 107 2.97 -9.77 -8.45
N VAL A 108 3.14 -8.59 -7.84
CA VAL A 108 4.39 -7.85 -7.78
C VAL A 108 4.69 -7.48 -6.34
N GLY A 109 5.98 -7.50 -6.01
CA GLY A 109 6.49 -7.13 -4.69
C GLY A 109 7.48 -5.98 -4.78
N ALA A 110 7.42 -5.05 -3.82
CA ALA A 110 8.52 -4.12 -3.54
C ALA A 110 8.90 -4.12 -2.06
N VAL A 111 10.19 -3.89 -1.78
CA VAL A 111 10.70 -3.79 -0.40
C VAL A 111 11.13 -2.37 -0.11
N LEU A 112 10.53 -1.76 0.90
CA LEU A 112 10.93 -0.46 1.43
C LEU A 112 11.80 -0.69 2.65
N ARG A 113 13.03 -0.15 2.64
CA ARG A 113 14.01 -0.29 3.73
C ARG A 113 14.10 1.00 4.53
N ASN A 114 14.43 0.87 5.82
CA ASN A 114 14.67 2.02 6.70
C ASN A 114 13.47 2.96 6.85
N LEU A 115 12.24 2.41 6.80
CA LEU A 115 11.05 3.17 7.13
C LEU A 115 10.94 3.37 8.64
N HIS A 116 10.73 4.62 9.03
CA HIS A 116 10.45 5.03 10.40
C HIS A 116 8.98 5.44 10.50
N PHE A 117 8.14 4.53 10.97
CA PHE A 117 6.75 4.84 11.24
C PHE A 117 6.63 5.54 12.59
N THR A 118 6.17 6.78 12.57
CA THR A 118 5.41 7.35 13.69
C THR A 118 3.95 6.92 13.57
N GLN A 119 3.15 7.11 14.61
CA GLN A 119 1.71 6.81 14.54
C GLN A 119 1.04 7.58 13.39
N GLN A 120 1.35 8.87 13.24
CA GLN A 120 0.83 9.72 12.17
C GLN A 120 1.19 9.22 10.76
N VAL A 121 2.46 8.83 10.55
CA VAL A 121 2.92 8.29 9.25
C VAL A 121 2.26 6.93 8.97
N TYR A 122 2.08 6.10 10.00
CA TYR A 122 1.39 4.82 9.87
C TYR A 122 -0.08 5.00 9.48
N ASP A 123 -0.80 5.89 10.15
CA ASP A 123 -2.21 6.15 9.87
C ASP A 123 -2.38 6.70 8.45
N SER A 124 -1.51 7.62 8.03
CA SER A 124 -1.52 8.14 6.65
C SER A 124 -1.22 7.06 5.61
N PHE A 125 -0.28 6.16 5.91
CA PHE A 125 0.06 5.04 5.03
C PHE A 125 -1.11 4.07 4.83
N ILE A 126 -1.84 3.75 5.91
CA ILE A 126 -3.02 2.89 5.85
C ILE A 126 -4.16 3.59 5.10
N ASP A 127 -4.39 4.88 5.36
CA ASP A 127 -5.40 5.67 4.67
C ASP A 127 -5.14 5.76 3.15
N LEU A 128 -3.88 5.98 2.73
CA LEU A 128 -3.52 5.93 1.31
C LEU A 128 -3.82 4.56 0.69
N GLN A 129 -3.45 3.49 1.39
CA GLN A 129 -3.73 2.13 0.94
C GLN A 129 -5.24 1.90 0.74
N ASP A 130 -6.05 2.32 1.69
CA ASP A 130 -7.51 2.16 1.62
C ASP A 130 -8.13 3.02 0.51
N LYS A 131 -7.68 4.26 0.32
CA LYS A 131 -8.11 5.10 -0.81
C LYS A 131 -7.79 4.49 -2.17
N LEU A 132 -6.60 3.93 -2.34
CA LEU A 132 -6.21 3.20 -3.56
C LEU A 132 -7.07 1.93 -3.74
N HIS A 133 -7.39 1.22 -2.65
CA HIS A 133 -8.27 0.05 -2.71
C HIS A 133 -9.70 0.41 -3.09
N GLN A 134 -10.23 1.50 -2.56
CA GLN A 134 -11.60 1.95 -2.81
C GLN A 134 -11.77 2.39 -4.25
N ASN A 135 -10.88 3.28 -4.73
CA ASN A 135 -11.02 3.93 -6.03
C ASN A 135 -10.37 3.12 -7.16
N LEU A 136 -9.04 3.19 -7.29
CA LEU A 136 -8.28 2.57 -8.38
C LEU A 136 -8.54 1.05 -8.46
N ALA A 137 -8.65 0.39 -7.31
CA ALA A 137 -8.84 -1.05 -7.24
C ALA A 137 -10.30 -1.52 -7.16
N ARG A 138 -11.28 -0.59 -7.19
CA ARG A 138 -12.73 -0.86 -7.06
C ARG A 138 -13.05 -1.78 -5.89
N LYS A 139 -12.87 -1.29 -4.67
CA LYS A 139 -13.06 -2.05 -3.42
C LYS A 139 -12.31 -3.40 -3.44
N ARG A 140 -11.05 -3.35 -3.84
CA ARG A 140 -10.13 -4.50 -3.99
C ARG A 140 -10.48 -5.53 -5.07
N THR A 141 -11.56 -5.32 -5.83
CA THR A 141 -12.05 -6.27 -6.84
C THR A 141 -11.06 -6.43 -8.00
N LEU A 142 -10.40 -5.35 -8.39
CA LEU A 142 -9.41 -5.35 -9.47
C LEU A 142 -8.02 -5.66 -8.91
N ALA A 143 -7.60 -4.88 -7.92
CA ALA A 143 -6.26 -4.97 -7.37
C ALA A 143 -6.26 -5.02 -5.84
N SER A 144 -5.21 -5.52 -5.22
CA SER A 144 -5.05 -5.42 -3.77
C SER A 144 -3.58 -5.24 -3.43
N ILE A 145 -3.26 -4.14 -2.74
CA ILE A 145 -1.97 -3.94 -2.09
C ILE A 145 -2.01 -4.38 -0.63
N GLY A 146 -0.94 -4.97 -0.12
CA GLY A 146 -0.79 -5.41 1.27
C GLY A 146 0.62 -5.12 1.71
N ALA A 147 0.79 -4.85 2.99
CA ALA A 147 2.00 -4.27 3.52
C ALA A 147 2.45 -5.08 4.74
N HIS A 148 3.61 -5.73 4.62
CA HIS A 148 4.06 -6.71 5.60
C HIS A 148 5.41 -6.33 6.19
N ASN A 149 5.54 -6.42 7.51
CA ASN A 149 6.82 -6.27 8.18
C ASN A 149 7.69 -7.50 7.93
N LEU A 150 8.82 -7.30 7.25
CA LEU A 150 9.85 -8.32 7.06
C LEU A 150 10.82 -8.28 8.24
N SER A 151 10.58 -9.14 9.23
CA SER A 151 11.54 -9.39 10.30
C SER A 151 12.90 -9.83 9.74
N THR A 152 13.98 -9.47 10.44
CA THR A 152 15.38 -9.80 10.10
C THR A 152 15.71 -11.28 10.23
N LYS A 153 14.88 -12.06 10.93
CA LYS A 153 15.11 -13.50 11.12
C LYS A 153 14.27 -14.30 10.12
N ASN A 154 14.97 -15.04 9.26
CA ASN A 154 14.49 -16.08 8.32
C ASN A 154 14.37 -15.61 6.86
N PHE A 155 15.29 -16.12 6.04
CA PHE A 155 15.47 -15.85 4.62
C PHE A 155 14.99 -17.05 3.82
N TYR A 156 13.80 -16.96 3.21
CA TYR A 156 13.27 -17.96 2.29
C TYR A 156 12.41 -17.26 1.22
N PRO A 157 12.36 -17.80 -0.01
CA PRO A 157 11.53 -17.25 -1.08
C PRO A 157 10.05 -17.28 -0.71
N PHE A 158 9.32 -16.31 -1.25
CA PHE A 158 7.87 -16.27 -1.16
C PHE A 158 7.24 -17.14 -2.25
N PHE A 159 6.08 -17.69 -1.95
CA PHE A 159 5.25 -18.43 -2.90
C PHE A 159 3.88 -17.79 -2.98
N TYR A 160 3.42 -17.58 -4.21
CA TYR A 160 2.08 -17.14 -4.52
C TYR A 160 1.32 -18.27 -5.20
N HIS A 161 0.27 -18.75 -4.55
CA HIS A 161 -0.37 -20.03 -4.87
C HIS A 161 -1.89 -19.89 -4.77
N GLY A 162 -2.62 -20.45 -5.73
CA GLY A 162 -4.06 -20.65 -5.62
C GLY A 162 -4.42 -21.94 -4.88
N LYS A 163 -5.33 -21.89 -3.91
CA LYS A 163 -5.82 -23.04 -3.15
C LYS A 163 -7.33 -22.99 -2.96
N ASP A 164 -7.95 -24.14 -2.82
CA ASP A 164 -9.34 -24.23 -2.36
C ASP A 164 -9.48 -23.76 -0.91
N ALA A 165 -10.63 -23.16 -0.59
CA ALA A 165 -10.91 -22.56 0.70
C ALA A 165 -10.73 -23.54 1.86
N LYS A 166 -11.09 -24.81 1.65
CA LYS A 166 -10.97 -25.91 2.62
C LYS A 166 -9.52 -26.25 2.96
N ASP A 167 -8.58 -25.97 2.06
CA ASP A 167 -7.16 -26.31 2.21
C ASP A 167 -6.32 -25.13 2.74
N ILE A 168 -7.00 -24.06 3.16
CA ILE A 168 -6.38 -22.84 3.69
C ILE A 168 -6.60 -22.77 5.19
N ILE A 169 -5.51 -23.01 5.92
CA ILE A 169 -5.42 -22.82 7.36
C ILE A 169 -4.79 -21.44 7.60
N PHE A 170 -5.48 -20.55 8.30
CA PHE A 170 -5.01 -19.19 8.57
C PHE A 170 -5.13 -18.86 10.06
N SER A 171 -4.00 -18.56 10.69
CA SER A 171 -3.98 -18.10 12.06
C SER A 171 -4.45 -16.65 12.14
N VAL A 172 -5.57 -16.43 12.84
CA VAL A 172 -6.05 -15.09 13.21
C VAL A 172 -5.91 -14.96 14.72
N LYS A 173 -5.38 -13.84 15.20
CA LYS A 173 -5.43 -13.52 16.62
C LYS A 173 -6.84 -13.06 16.96
N LEU A 174 -7.57 -13.84 17.77
CA LEU A 174 -8.80 -13.37 18.41
C LEU A 174 -8.44 -12.36 19.51
N TYR A 175 -9.37 -11.48 19.87
CA TYR A 175 -9.15 -10.39 20.83
C TYR A 175 -8.63 -10.83 22.21
N ASN A 176 -8.61 -12.13 22.53
CA ASN A 176 -8.06 -12.70 23.75
C ASN A 176 -7.00 -13.80 23.44
N SER A 177 -5.75 -13.35 23.30
CA SER A 177 -4.48 -14.04 23.64
C SER A 177 -4.09 -15.41 23.06
N SER A 178 -4.98 -16.20 22.45
CA SER A 178 -4.60 -17.49 21.84
C SER A 178 -4.59 -17.42 20.31
N TRP A 179 -3.54 -17.97 19.71
CA TRP A 179 -3.49 -18.23 18.27
C TRP A 179 -4.32 -19.47 18.00
N ILE A 180 -5.47 -19.31 17.35
CA ILE A 180 -6.26 -20.46 16.88
C ILE A 180 -5.93 -20.67 15.40
N SER A 181 -5.41 -21.84 15.08
CA SER A 181 -5.11 -22.27 13.71
C SER A 181 -6.36 -22.57 12.88
N ASP A 182 -7.52 -22.78 13.52
CA ASP A 182 -8.75 -23.29 12.89
C ASP A 182 -9.93 -22.32 12.97
N VAL A 183 -9.71 -21.00 12.94
CA VAL A 183 -10.86 -20.13 12.68
C VAL A 183 -11.22 -20.32 11.21
N PRO A 184 -12.40 -20.86 10.85
CA PRO A 184 -12.89 -20.73 9.50
C PRO A 184 -13.00 -19.23 9.32
N ILE A 185 -12.05 -18.62 8.62
CA ILE A 185 -12.17 -17.23 8.23
C ILE A 185 -13.56 -17.12 7.63
N ARG A 186 -14.30 -16.07 7.98
CA ARG A 186 -15.54 -15.71 7.28
C ARG A 186 -15.19 -15.30 5.84
N LEU A 187 -14.57 -16.20 5.07
CA LEU A 187 -14.15 -16.07 3.68
C LEU A 187 -15.35 -15.69 2.83
N TYR A 188 -16.55 -16.10 3.26
CA TYR A 188 -17.82 -15.69 2.67
C TYR A 188 -17.98 -14.16 2.59
N LEU A 189 -17.48 -13.39 3.56
CA LEU A 189 -17.52 -11.92 3.52
C LEU A 189 -16.72 -11.36 2.35
N TYR A 190 -15.66 -12.07 1.96
CA TYR A 190 -14.75 -11.69 0.89
C TYR A 190 -15.07 -12.35 -0.46
N ARG A 191 -16.04 -13.28 -0.52
CA ARG A 191 -16.52 -13.87 -1.78
C ARG A 191 -17.07 -12.84 -2.76
N LYS A 192 -17.54 -11.69 -2.26
CA LYS A 192 -18.06 -10.59 -3.10
C LYS A 192 -16.98 -9.85 -3.89
N ILE A 193 -15.74 -9.86 -3.40
CA ILE A 193 -14.59 -9.14 -4.01
C ILE A 193 -13.67 -10.09 -4.81
N ILE A 194 -13.96 -11.39 -4.80
CA ILE A 194 -13.25 -12.39 -5.60
C ILE A 194 -14.01 -12.59 -6.91
N ARG A 195 -13.29 -12.50 -8.02
CA ARG A 195 -13.80 -12.80 -9.36
C ARG A 195 -13.52 -14.26 -9.69
N GLY A 196 -14.45 -14.92 -10.36
CA GLY A 196 -14.33 -16.33 -10.74
C GLY A 196 -14.77 -17.28 -9.62
N ASP A 197 -14.00 -18.33 -9.39
CA ASP A 197 -14.33 -19.37 -8.41
C ASP A 197 -14.26 -18.83 -6.97
N LYS A 198 -15.43 -18.71 -6.34
CA LYS A 198 -15.60 -18.16 -4.98
C LYS A 198 -15.12 -19.10 -3.88
N ASN A 199 -14.75 -20.34 -4.23
CA ASN A 199 -14.15 -21.30 -3.33
C ASN A 199 -12.63 -21.42 -3.53
N PHE A 200 -12.06 -20.71 -4.50
CA PHE A 200 -10.63 -20.71 -4.78
C PHE A 200 -10.01 -19.36 -4.41
N PHE A 201 -8.97 -19.40 -3.60
CA PHE A 201 -8.31 -18.20 -3.08
C PHE A 201 -6.83 -18.21 -3.41
N THR A 202 -6.26 -17.03 -3.61
CA THR A 202 -4.81 -16.91 -3.75
C THR A 202 -4.18 -16.53 -2.42
N ILE A 203 -3.07 -17.18 -2.12
CA ILE A 203 -2.35 -17.05 -0.85
C ILE A 203 -0.89 -16.70 -1.12
N LEU A 204 -0.34 -15.83 -0.27
CA LEU A 204 1.08 -15.50 -0.24
C LEU A 204 1.68 -16.07 1.04
N TYR A 205 2.67 -16.94 0.93
CA TYR A 205 3.32 -17.58 2.08
C TYR A 205 4.83 -17.77 1.86
N ARG A 206 5.54 -18.22 2.89
CA ARG A 206 6.94 -18.65 2.83
C ARG A 206 7.05 -20.12 3.17
N GLU A 207 8.05 -20.81 2.61
CA GLU A 207 8.31 -22.22 2.93
C GLU A 207 8.52 -22.41 4.44
N LYS A 208 7.87 -23.42 5.04
CA LYS A 208 8.00 -23.78 6.46
C LYS A 208 7.56 -22.69 7.47
N ILE A 209 6.85 -21.65 7.03
CA ILE A 209 6.43 -20.49 7.83
C ILE A 209 4.93 -20.21 7.57
N PRO A 210 4.16 -19.68 8.54
CA PRO A 210 2.73 -19.40 8.38
C PRO A 210 2.42 -18.40 7.25
N LEU A 211 1.15 -18.45 6.83
CA LEU A 211 0.59 -17.64 5.75
C LEU A 211 0.78 -16.13 6.01
N TYR A 212 1.31 -15.40 5.02
CA TYR A 212 1.47 -13.93 5.12
C TYR A 212 0.17 -13.21 4.81
N ARG A 213 -0.52 -13.68 3.76
CA ARG A 213 -1.69 -12.99 3.24
C ARG A 213 -2.65 -13.92 2.52
N LEU A 214 -3.93 -13.71 2.82
CA LEU A 214 -5.03 -14.17 1.99
C LEU A 214 -5.46 -13.03 1.07
N VAL A 215 -5.33 -13.23 -0.24
CA VAL A 215 -5.62 -12.19 -1.24
C VAL A 215 -7.03 -12.37 -1.78
N PRO A 216 -7.82 -11.28 -1.91
CA PRO A 216 -7.54 -9.86 -1.57
C PRO A 216 -7.99 -9.45 -0.15
N ALA A 217 -8.23 -10.42 0.74
CA ALA A 217 -9.04 -10.26 1.93
C ALA A 217 -8.28 -9.68 3.14
N LYS A 218 -7.30 -10.43 3.66
CA LYS A 218 -6.73 -10.18 4.98
C LYS A 218 -5.25 -10.57 5.07
N ASP A 219 -4.49 -9.75 5.78
CA ASP A 219 -3.09 -9.97 6.11
C ASP A 219 -2.96 -10.69 7.47
N SER A 220 -1.92 -11.48 7.65
CA SER A 220 -1.68 -12.17 8.92
C SER A 220 -1.19 -11.19 9.98
N GLU A 221 -1.76 -11.29 11.18
CA GLU A 221 -1.45 -10.39 12.31
C GLU A 221 0.04 -10.44 12.70
N GLN A 222 0.69 -11.59 12.51
CA GLN A 222 2.10 -11.77 12.81
C GLN A 222 3.02 -10.89 11.95
N TYR A 223 2.57 -10.55 10.74
CA TYR A 223 3.35 -9.79 9.76
C TYR A 223 2.81 -8.36 9.58
N LYS A 224 1.88 -7.93 10.43
CA LYS A 224 1.36 -6.56 10.40
C LYS A 224 2.48 -5.56 10.67
N ILE A 225 2.42 -4.41 10.00
CA ILE A 225 3.30 -3.29 10.29
C ILE A 225 3.02 -2.80 11.70
N THR A 226 4.08 -2.60 12.49
CA THR A 226 3.99 -2.04 13.83
C THR A 226 4.78 -0.75 13.90
N VAL A 227 4.26 0.23 14.65
CA VAL A 227 4.96 1.47 15.01
C VAL A 227 6.06 1.11 16.02
N LYS A 228 7.22 0.65 15.54
CA LYS A 228 8.41 0.38 16.36
C LYS A 228 9.62 1.11 15.78
N PRO A 229 10.50 1.67 16.62
CA PRO A 229 11.59 2.55 16.18
C PRO A 229 12.64 1.87 15.30
N ASN A 230 12.74 0.54 15.33
CA ASN A 230 13.75 -0.20 14.58
C ASN A 230 13.16 -0.81 13.29
N THR A 231 13.29 -0.03 12.22
CA THR A 231 13.52 -0.46 10.84
C THR A 231 12.49 -1.45 10.28
N ALA A 232 11.32 -0.95 9.86
CA ALA A 232 10.36 -1.76 9.13
C ALA A 232 10.86 -1.95 7.70
N LYS A 233 11.31 -3.16 7.37
CA LYS A 233 11.35 -3.59 5.96
C LYS A 233 9.92 -3.90 5.56
N VAL A 234 9.31 -3.06 4.73
CA VAL A 234 7.91 -3.27 4.32
C VAL A 234 7.88 -3.94 2.97
N LEU A 235 7.31 -5.14 2.90
CA LEU A 235 6.95 -5.78 1.64
C LEU A 235 5.58 -5.27 1.21
N LEU A 236 5.55 -4.53 0.11
CA LEU A 236 4.34 -4.16 -0.59
C LEU A 236 4.02 -5.20 -1.65
N VAL A 237 2.83 -5.81 -1.62
CA VAL A 237 2.42 -6.80 -2.61
C VAL A 237 1.16 -6.35 -3.33
N ALA A 238 1.25 -6.05 -4.62
CA ALA A 238 0.13 -5.64 -5.48
C ALA A 238 -0.21 -6.74 -6.51
N ILE A 239 -1.50 -6.91 -6.79
CA ILE A 239 -2.01 -8.08 -7.53
C ILE A 239 -3.07 -7.62 -8.52
N ASP A 240 -2.72 -7.55 -9.82
CA ASP A 240 -3.59 -7.23 -10.97
C ASP A 240 -2.75 -7.27 -12.26
N PRO A 241 -3.29 -7.51 -13.46
CA PRO A 241 -2.52 -7.37 -14.71
C PRO A 241 -1.99 -5.95 -14.98
N LEU A 242 -2.78 -4.90 -14.70
CA LEU A 242 -2.54 -3.53 -15.20
C LEU A 242 -2.21 -2.53 -14.07
N ARG A 243 -3.05 -2.49 -13.03
CA ARG A 243 -3.05 -1.48 -11.96
C ARG A 243 -2.03 -1.76 -10.88
N LYS A 244 -1.49 -2.97 -10.82
CA LYS A 244 -0.53 -3.40 -9.81
C LYS A 244 0.69 -2.46 -9.73
N ASN A 245 1.19 -2.04 -10.89
CA ASN A 245 2.37 -1.18 -10.99
C ASN A 245 2.03 0.23 -10.52
N ILE A 246 0.87 0.77 -10.89
CA ILE A 246 0.43 2.10 -10.45
C ILE A 246 0.28 2.15 -8.93
N MET A 247 -0.42 1.16 -8.34
CA MET A 247 -0.60 1.10 -6.88
C MET A 247 0.71 0.93 -6.13
N LEU A 248 1.58 0.04 -6.63
CA LEU A 248 2.90 -0.18 -6.03
C LEU A 248 3.73 1.10 -6.13
N ASN A 249 3.82 1.70 -7.31
CA ASN A 249 4.57 2.92 -7.55
C ASN A 249 4.07 4.08 -6.69
N ALA A 250 2.75 4.29 -6.56
CA ALA A 250 2.19 5.37 -5.74
C ALA A 250 2.57 5.24 -4.26
N LEU A 251 2.29 4.09 -3.64
CA LEU A 251 2.64 3.86 -2.22
C LEU A 251 4.15 3.91 -2.01
N SER A 252 4.88 3.30 -2.93
CA SER A 252 6.31 3.23 -2.82
C SER A 252 6.93 4.64 -2.95
N SER A 253 6.65 5.41 -4.02
CA SER A 253 7.19 6.76 -4.29
C SER A 253 6.86 7.79 -3.20
N ILE A 254 5.72 7.64 -2.54
CA ILE A 254 5.33 8.50 -1.43
C ILE A 254 6.18 8.20 -0.20
N TYR A 255 6.32 6.93 0.18
CA TYR A 255 6.94 6.55 1.45
C TYR A 255 8.42 6.21 1.36
N SER A 256 9.04 6.22 0.19
CA SER A 256 10.42 5.75 0.05
C SER A 256 11.34 6.79 -0.55
N TYR A 257 12.55 6.79 0.00
CA TYR A 257 13.73 7.39 -0.61
C TYR A 257 14.49 6.41 -1.53
N CYS A 258 14.19 5.09 -1.50
CA CYS A 258 14.82 4.02 -2.32
C CYS A 258 13.87 2.82 -2.54
N PHE A 259 13.89 2.20 -3.73
CA PHE A 259 13.02 1.06 -4.12
C PHE A 259 13.77 -0.24 -4.43
N GLU A 260 13.12 -1.40 -4.30
CA GLU A 260 13.53 -2.65 -4.96
C GLU A 260 12.28 -3.39 -5.50
N CYS A 261 12.27 -3.87 -6.74
CA CYS A 261 11.16 -4.65 -7.34
C CYS A 261 11.61 -6.09 -7.67
N TYR A 262 10.80 -7.10 -7.32
CA TYR A 262 11.10 -8.52 -7.60
C TYR A 262 9.95 -9.25 -8.28
N CYS A 263 10.15 -9.66 -9.54
CA CYS A 263 9.33 -10.64 -10.26
C CYS A 263 10.16 -11.33 -11.34
N LYS A 264 10.21 -12.67 -11.36
CA LYS A 264 10.56 -13.44 -12.57
C LYS A 264 9.30 -14.19 -13.02
N PRO A 265 8.64 -13.79 -14.12
CA PRO A 265 7.63 -14.60 -14.76
C PRO A 265 8.29 -15.76 -15.52
N PHE A 266 7.59 -16.89 -15.68
CA PHE A 266 7.79 -17.69 -16.88
C PHE A 266 7.48 -16.77 -18.07
N LYS A 267 8.51 -16.52 -18.91
CA LYS A 267 8.51 -15.67 -20.12
C LYS A 267 7.38 -14.63 -20.19
N LEU A 268 7.65 -13.44 -19.68
CA LEU A 268 7.01 -12.21 -20.12
C LEU A 268 8.10 -11.13 -20.08
N GLU A 269 8.28 -10.49 -21.23
CA GLU A 269 9.38 -9.61 -21.58
C GLU A 269 9.60 -8.50 -20.55
N ASN A 270 10.88 -8.21 -20.32
CA ASN A 270 11.34 -7.13 -19.47
C ASN A 270 10.69 -5.81 -19.86
N ILE A 271 9.94 -5.19 -18.96
CA ILE A 271 9.68 -3.75 -19.06
C ILE A 271 10.80 -3.04 -18.32
N PHE A 272 11.92 -2.87 -19.02
CA PHE A 272 12.85 -1.79 -18.74
C PHE A 272 12.17 -0.48 -19.17
N LEU A 273 12.03 0.47 -18.25
CA LEU A 273 11.90 1.88 -18.63
C LEU A 273 13.33 2.42 -18.73
N TYR A 274 13.92 2.32 -19.93
CA TYR A 274 14.98 3.25 -20.33
C TYR A 274 14.29 4.42 -21.03
N LEU A 275 14.41 5.60 -20.43
CA LEU A 275 14.29 6.86 -21.17
C LEU A 275 15.66 7.11 -21.80
N ASN A 276 15.71 7.01 -23.12
CA ASN A 276 16.38 7.94 -24.02
C ASN A 276 15.52 8.02 -25.27
#